data_AF-A0A7S0UHB4-F1
#
_entry.id   AF-A0A7S0UHB4-F1
#
_cell.length_a   1.000
_cell.length_b   1.000
_cell.length_c   1.000
_cell.angle_alpha   90.00
_cell.angle_beta   90.00
_cell.angle_gamma   90.00
#
_symmetry.space_group_name_H-M   'P 1'
#
loop_
_entity.id
_entity.type
_entity.pdbx_description
1 polymer ?
#
loop_
_entity_poly.entity_id
_entity_poly.type
_entity_poly.pdbx_seq_one_letter_code
_entity_poly.pdbx_strand_id
1 'polypeptide(L)'
;MRTLLFWVSMTIAVRHLRFSSSFSLLSQSFNFRFGSVGTHVTKFQTHSSLFQKKNSFKSLLQKHRQYRTVTSMTGVVLQDENKTMGNGEIGVSKASAKIVPCTELKACGERLRQGGLVAFPTETVYGLGCNALDESAIIKVFEAKERPLTDPLISHVTDSQVAFDLWAAETDSLEEKALRSLTEEFWPGPLTMVAKAAPDVPSILMANTGFCACRSPQHPISIALINAAQVPIAAPSANKFGHVSPTRSSHVWHDLQHEDVWIVEEEQEEDNLKTSCCEVGVESSVAKIEMTDDKKGQITLLRQGAVSLRDIEECLEKAGLANNFEVLALTKKATDETVANVAPGQTIRHYSPDVPSFILSTSLYSTATSSPATESDKEYLSKSVLIDFGGKIKEWKDLALAYRDLSETGNSAEATKQVFEILRWAEKVQLAEYILFPEIADTIELPTNESSSPDALTLALKDRLTRAASGIVIDSLGK
;
A
#
# COMPACT_ATOMS: atom_id res chain seq x y z
N MET A 1 -48.21 50.19 12.70
CA MET A 1 -47.43 51.33 13.23
C MET A 1 -46.01 51.23 12.69
N ARG A 2 -45.52 52.35 12.13
CA ARG A 2 -44.27 52.70 11.38
C ARG A 2 -42.96 51.97 11.80
N THR A 3 -42.09 51.45 10.90
CA THR A 3 -40.97 52.08 10.09
C THR A 3 -39.97 52.94 10.91
N LEU A 4 -38.63 52.99 10.73
CA LEU A 4 -37.71 52.89 9.58
C LEU A 4 -36.19 52.87 10.04
N LEU A 5 -35.26 52.44 9.17
CA LEU A 5 -33.78 52.60 9.22
C LEU A 5 -33.30 54.06 9.00
N PHE A 6 -32.03 54.38 9.29
CA PHE A 6 -31.19 55.32 8.50
C PHE A 6 -29.64 55.15 8.66
N TRP A 7 -28.91 55.54 7.61
CA TRP A 7 -27.48 55.36 7.24
C TRP A 7 -26.91 56.74 6.81
N VAL A 8 -25.61 57.08 7.00
CA VAL A 8 -24.90 58.14 6.21
C VAL A 8 -23.36 57.93 6.15
N SER A 9 -22.79 58.13 4.95
CA SER A 9 -21.36 58.13 4.50
C SER A 9 -20.73 59.54 4.39
N MET A 10 -19.39 59.67 4.20
CA MET A 10 -18.75 60.47 3.09
C MET A 10 -17.20 60.41 3.03
N THR A 11 -16.63 60.90 1.90
CA THR A 11 -15.39 60.45 1.21
C THR A 11 -14.44 61.62 0.77
N ILE A 12 -13.17 61.28 0.42
CA ILE A 12 -12.21 61.85 -0.61
C ILE A 12 -11.40 63.16 -0.35
N ALA A 13 -10.07 63.11 -0.61
CA ALA A 13 -9.31 64.03 -1.51
C ALA A 13 -7.85 63.60 -1.79
N VAL A 14 -7.37 63.81 -3.04
CA VAL A 14 -6.04 63.50 -3.63
C VAL A 14 -5.39 64.78 -4.18
N ARG A 15 -4.05 64.95 -4.13
CA ARG A 15 -3.29 65.67 -5.20
C ARG A 15 -1.74 65.51 -5.16
N HIS A 16 -1.18 65.48 -6.37
CA HIS A 16 0.22 65.32 -6.83
C HIS A 16 1.13 66.56 -6.69
N LEU A 17 2.46 66.36 -6.70
CA LEU A 17 3.46 67.21 -7.40
C LEU A 17 4.79 66.47 -7.69
N ARG A 18 5.32 66.66 -8.91
CA ARG A 18 6.65 66.23 -9.44
C ARG A 18 7.63 67.41 -9.42
N PHE A 19 8.93 67.18 -9.29
CA PHE A 19 10.01 67.90 -10.02
C PHE A 19 11.36 67.18 -9.88
N SER A 20 12.35 67.58 -10.71
CA SER A 20 13.39 66.77 -11.36
C SER A 20 14.84 66.96 -10.86
N SER A 21 15.71 66.05 -11.35
CA SER A 21 17.10 66.23 -11.84
C SER A 21 18.31 66.39 -10.88
N SER A 22 19.11 65.31 -10.83
CA SER A 22 20.53 65.22 -11.26
C SER A 22 21.71 65.29 -10.25
N PHE A 23 22.64 64.34 -10.49
CA PHE A 23 24.09 64.25 -10.15
C PHE A 23 24.60 63.49 -8.89
N SER A 24 24.91 62.22 -9.16
CA SER A 24 26.15 61.43 -8.92
C SER A 24 26.80 61.23 -7.54
N LEU A 25 27.20 59.96 -7.37
CA LEU A 25 28.39 59.38 -6.75
C LEU A 25 28.22 58.58 -5.43
N LEU A 26 28.67 57.32 -5.56
CA LEU A 26 29.36 56.47 -4.58
C LEU A 26 28.54 55.67 -3.55
N SER A 27 28.38 54.39 -3.93
CA SER A 27 28.96 53.22 -3.23
C SER A 27 28.03 52.34 -2.39
N GLN A 28 28.14 51.04 -2.70
CA GLN A 28 27.92 49.84 -1.88
C GLN A 28 26.45 49.52 -1.51
N SER A 29 25.80 48.64 -2.27
CA SER A 29 25.81 47.16 -2.15
C SER A 29 24.89 46.66 -1.05
N PHE A 30 23.70 46.17 -1.44
CA PHE A 30 23.12 44.85 -1.16
C PHE A 30 21.60 44.92 -1.41
N ASN A 31 21.16 44.55 -2.61
CA ASN A 31 19.75 44.35 -2.93
C ASN A 31 19.45 42.85 -2.89
N PHE A 32 18.66 42.43 -1.90
CA PHE A 32 17.81 41.25 -2.00
C PHE A 32 16.64 41.62 -2.92
N ARG A 33 16.45 40.88 -4.03
CA ARG A 33 15.22 40.99 -4.81
C ARG A 33 14.77 39.60 -5.26
N PHE A 34 13.52 39.33 -4.89
CA PHE A 34 12.64 38.28 -5.39
C PHE A 34 12.71 38.14 -6.92
N GLY A 35 12.76 36.89 -7.38
CA GLY A 35 12.62 36.51 -8.78
C GLY A 35 11.64 35.35 -8.94
N SER A 36 10.42 35.68 -9.36
CA SER A 36 9.64 35.00 -10.42
C SER A 36 9.91 33.50 -10.66
N VAL A 37 9.00 32.64 -10.21
CA VAL A 37 8.89 31.25 -10.69
C VAL A 37 8.20 31.27 -12.06
N GLY A 38 8.98 31.16 -13.12
CA GLY A 38 8.49 30.92 -14.47
C GLY A 38 8.18 29.43 -14.66
N THR A 39 6.95 29.13 -15.04
CA THR A 39 6.56 27.83 -15.59
C THR A 39 7.26 27.61 -16.94
N HIS A 40 8.20 26.67 -16.98
CA HIS A 40 8.75 26.12 -18.22
C HIS A 40 8.14 24.75 -18.48
N VAL A 41 7.14 24.73 -19.36
CA VAL A 41 6.72 23.52 -20.08
C VAL A 41 7.82 23.18 -21.06
N THR A 42 8.53 22.07 -20.81
CA THR A 42 9.56 21.59 -21.72
C THR A 42 9.05 20.33 -22.41
N LYS A 43 8.68 20.46 -23.70
CA LYS A 43 8.57 19.33 -24.63
C LYS A 43 9.96 18.71 -24.74
N PHE A 44 10.14 17.47 -24.28
CA PHE A 44 11.36 16.73 -24.55
C PHE A 44 11.11 15.59 -25.53
N GLN A 45 11.83 15.69 -26.66
CA GLN A 45 12.08 14.63 -27.62
C GLN A 45 12.82 13.47 -26.94
N THR A 46 12.50 12.27 -27.41
CA THR A 46 13.12 11.00 -27.07
C THR A 46 14.62 11.01 -27.36
N HIS A 47 15.45 10.96 -26.33
CA HIS A 47 16.82 10.49 -26.42
C HIS A 47 17.09 9.46 -25.33
N SER A 48 17.19 8.20 -25.78
CA SER A 48 17.72 7.08 -25.02
C SER A 48 19.24 7.25 -24.85
N SER A 49 19.68 7.44 -23.60
CA SER A 49 20.98 6.97 -23.09
C SER A 49 21.15 7.44 -21.65
N LEU A 50 20.67 6.64 -20.70
CA LEU A 50 21.10 6.75 -19.31
C LEU A 50 21.96 5.55 -19.00
N PHE A 51 23.21 5.85 -18.64
CA PHE A 51 24.25 4.95 -18.15
C PHE A 51 23.69 3.89 -17.17
N GLN A 52 23.56 2.64 -17.63
CA GLN A 52 23.50 1.47 -16.74
C GLN A 52 24.90 1.29 -16.11
N LYS A 53 25.06 1.68 -14.85
CA LYS A 53 26.15 1.12 -14.04
C LYS A 53 25.86 -0.36 -13.83
N LYS A 54 26.59 -1.23 -14.54
CA LYS A 54 26.63 -2.68 -14.31
C LYS A 54 27.06 -2.94 -12.87
N ASN A 55 26.10 -3.15 -11.99
CA ASN A 55 26.34 -3.68 -10.65
C ASN A 55 26.36 -5.20 -10.79
N SER A 56 27.47 -5.85 -10.42
CA SER A 56 27.56 -7.31 -10.39
C SER A 56 26.55 -7.89 -9.39
N PHE A 57 26.03 -9.10 -9.64
CA PHE A 57 25.12 -9.83 -8.77
C PHE A 57 25.54 -9.81 -7.27
N LYS A 58 26.84 -9.88 -6.99
CA LYS A 58 27.41 -9.80 -5.62
C LYS A 58 27.21 -8.43 -4.95
N SER A 59 27.25 -7.32 -5.70
CA SER A 59 27.02 -5.99 -5.12
C SER A 59 25.53 -5.71 -4.89
N LEU A 60 24.63 -6.38 -5.62
CA LEU A 60 23.19 -6.37 -5.35
C LEU A 60 22.84 -7.13 -4.06
N LEU A 61 23.49 -8.27 -3.80
CA LEU A 61 23.37 -9.01 -2.54
C LEU A 61 23.83 -8.20 -1.32
N GLN A 62 24.91 -7.43 -1.45
CA GLN A 62 25.41 -6.57 -0.37
C GLN A 62 24.45 -5.42 -0.07
N LYS A 63 23.83 -4.81 -1.10
CA LYS A 63 22.75 -3.84 -0.95
C LYS A 63 21.56 -4.46 -0.20
N HIS A 64 21.08 -5.62 -0.64
CA HIS A 64 19.97 -6.35 0.01
C HIS A 64 20.22 -6.60 1.52
N ARG A 65 21.46 -6.94 1.91
CA ARG A 65 21.85 -7.14 3.33
C ARG A 65 21.98 -5.83 4.12
N GLN A 66 22.53 -4.76 3.54
CA GLN A 66 22.68 -3.46 4.21
C GLN A 66 21.32 -2.83 4.58
N TYR A 67 20.31 -2.97 3.72
CA TYR A 67 18.96 -2.44 3.99
C TYR A 67 18.26 -3.08 5.20
N ARG A 68 18.64 -4.31 5.62
CA ARG A 68 18.10 -4.94 6.85
C ARG A 68 18.64 -4.30 8.13
N THR A 69 19.80 -3.65 8.07
CA THR A 69 20.47 -3.09 9.26
C THR A 69 19.93 -1.69 9.59
N VAL A 70 19.57 -0.90 8.57
CA VAL A 70 19.16 0.51 8.73
C VAL A 70 17.76 0.63 9.37
N THR A 71 16.84 -0.30 9.09
CA THR A 71 15.49 -0.32 9.70
C THR A 71 15.50 -0.55 11.21
N SER A 72 16.61 -1.08 11.76
CA SER A 72 16.74 -1.32 13.21
C SER A 72 17.25 -0.12 14.03
N MET A 73 17.71 0.96 13.38
CA MET A 73 18.44 2.04 14.08
C MET A 73 17.67 3.35 14.27
N THR A 74 16.45 3.49 13.76
CA THR A 74 15.64 4.71 13.96
C THR A 74 14.64 4.54 15.10
N GLY A 75 15.14 4.21 16.30
CA GLY A 75 14.38 4.32 17.55
C GLY A 75 14.54 5.71 18.13
N VAL A 76 13.50 6.55 18.04
CA VAL A 76 13.47 7.84 18.75
C VAL A 76 13.28 7.54 20.24
N VAL A 77 14.31 7.83 21.03
CA VAL A 77 14.29 7.72 22.49
C VAL A 77 13.45 8.88 23.04
N LEU A 78 12.25 8.58 23.53
CA LEU A 78 11.54 9.48 24.44
C LEU A 78 12.10 9.25 25.85
N GLN A 79 12.82 10.24 26.38
CA GLN A 79 13.21 10.29 27.78
C GLN A 79 12.04 10.84 28.60
N ASP A 80 11.46 10.00 29.44
CA ASP A 80 10.63 10.45 30.57
C ASP A 80 11.45 10.35 31.87
N GLU A 81 11.63 11.50 32.53
CA GLU A 81 12.28 11.60 33.82
C GLU A 81 11.29 11.36 34.98
N ASN A 82 11.69 10.47 35.88
CA ASN A 82 11.33 10.40 37.31
C ASN A 82 9.87 10.09 37.72
N LYS A 83 9.65 8.84 38.14
CA LYS A 83 9.05 8.56 39.47
C LYS A 83 9.46 7.17 39.99
N THR A 84 9.93 7.17 41.24
CA THR A 84 10.59 6.08 41.95
C THR A 84 9.62 5.10 42.62
N MET A 85 10.02 3.83 42.60
CA MET A 85 9.82 2.76 43.61
C MET A 85 8.42 2.17 43.83
N GLY A 86 8.28 0.92 43.38
CA GLY A 86 7.37 -0.09 43.90
C GLY A 86 7.81 -1.47 43.43
N ASN A 87 8.58 -2.19 44.25
CA ASN A 87 8.93 -3.59 44.00
C ASN A 87 7.66 -4.46 44.03
N GLY A 88 7.18 -4.79 42.84
CA GLY A 88 6.27 -5.90 42.62
C GLY A 88 6.78 -6.65 41.39
N GLU A 89 7.16 -7.90 41.57
CA GLU A 89 7.36 -8.82 40.45
C GLU A 89 6.02 -8.98 39.73
N ILE A 90 5.76 -8.11 38.75
CA ILE A 90 4.72 -8.33 37.76
C ILE A 90 5.31 -9.37 36.81
N GLY A 91 5.01 -10.64 37.05
CA GLY A 91 5.14 -11.67 36.04
C GLY A 91 4.27 -11.27 34.86
N VAL A 92 4.83 -10.53 33.90
CA VAL A 92 4.21 -10.29 32.60
C VAL A 92 4.21 -11.65 31.91
N SER A 93 3.12 -12.39 32.09
CA SER A 93 2.73 -13.44 31.15
C SER A 93 2.81 -12.79 29.77
N LYS A 94 3.85 -13.14 28.99
CA LYS A 94 3.89 -12.80 27.57
C LYS A 94 2.70 -13.52 26.95
N ALA A 95 1.59 -12.82 26.80
CA ALA A 95 0.42 -13.37 26.15
C ALA A 95 0.81 -13.68 24.70
N SER A 96 0.80 -14.96 24.36
CA SER A 96 1.07 -15.47 23.02
C SER A 96 -0.20 -15.41 22.19
N ALA A 97 -0.05 -15.51 20.86
CA ALA A 97 -1.19 -15.54 19.98
C ALA A 97 -2.08 -16.76 20.29
N LYS A 98 -3.38 -16.62 20.02
CA LYS A 98 -4.38 -17.67 20.18
C LYS A 98 -5.18 -17.80 18.90
N ILE A 99 -5.26 -19.00 18.33
CA ILE A 99 -6.22 -19.29 17.26
C ILE A 99 -7.62 -19.43 17.86
N VAL A 100 -8.60 -18.76 17.27
CA VAL A 100 -10.01 -18.77 17.70
C VAL A 100 -10.92 -19.12 16.52
N PRO A 101 -11.96 -19.94 16.73
CA PRO A 101 -12.89 -20.28 15.67
C PRO A 101 -13.78 -19.08 15.30
N CYS A 102 -14.30 -19.06 14.08
CA CYS A 102 -15.23 -18.02 13.61
C CYS A 102 -16.58 -17.98 14.35
N THR A 103 -16.85 -18.94 15.25
CA THR A 103 -18.01 -18.91 16.16
C THR A 103 -17.81 -17.97 17.36
N GLU A 104 -16.57 -17.55 17.67
CA GLU A 104 -16.22 -16.68 18.80
C GLU A 104 -16.19 -15.18 18.44
N LEU A 105 -16.74 -14.76 17.29
CA LEU A 105 -16.63 -13.36 16.82
C LEU A 105 -17.19 -12.31 17.78
N LYS A 106 -18.19 -12.65 18.61
CA LYS A 106 -18.68 -11.76 19.67
C LYS A 106 -17.60 -11.46 20.72
N ALA A 107 -16.84 -12.47 21.11
CA ALA A 107 -15.74 -12.32 22.05
C ALA A 107 -14.57 -11.55 21.40
N CYS A 108 -14.30 -11.79 20.11
CA CYS A 108 -13.33 -11.00 19.34
C CYS A 108 -13.74 -9.51 19.27
N GLY A 109 -15.02 -9.22 19.03
CA GLY A 109 -15.55 -7.85 19.03
C GLY A 109 -15.40 -7.16 20.39
N GLU A 110 -15.64 -7.89 21.49
CA GLU A 110 -15.40 -7.37 22.85
C GLU A 110 -13.91 -7.11 23.11
N ARG A 111 -13.03 -8.03 22.69
CA ARG A 111 -11.59 -7.83 22.79
C ARG A 111 -11.12 -6.57 22.07
N LEU A 112 -11.64 -6.30 20.87
CA LEU A 112 -11.33 -5.07 20.12
C LEU A 112 -11.78 -3.82 20.87
N ARG A 113 -13.00 -3.82 21.45
CA ARG A 113 -13.50 -2.71 22.29
C ARG A 113 -12.65 -2.48 23.54
N GLN A 114 -12.06 -3.54 24.10
CA GLN A 114 -11.17 -3.47 25.25
C GLN A 114 -9.71 -3.12 24.87
N GLY A 115 -9.46 -2.71 23.62
CA GLY A 115 -8.14 -2.30 23.14
C GLY A 115 -7.17 -3.48 22.88
N GLY A 116 -7.71 -4.69 22.72
CA GLY A 116 -6.96 -5.88 22.32
C GLY A 116 -6.88 -6.05 20.80
N LEU A 117 -6.02 -6.97 20.35
CA LEU A 117 -5.77 -7.22 18.93
C LEU A 117 -6.47 -8.50 18.43
N VAL A 118 -7.04 -8.42 17.23
CA VAL A 118 -7.66 -9.55 16.53
C VAL A 118 -7.20 -9.58 15.08
N ALA A 119 -6.58 -10.67 14.63
CA ALA A 119 -6.32 -10.92 13.23
C ALA A 119 -7.50 -11.68 12.58
N PHE A 120 -7.92 -11.26 11.39
CA PHE A 120 -9.11 -11.82 10.73
C PHE A 120 -8.98 -11.81 9.19
N PRO A 121 -9.62 -12.76 8.49
CA PRO A 121 -9.59 -12.82 7.03
C PRO A 121 -10.49 -11.75 6.40
N THR A 122 -10.03 -11.20 5.28
CA THR A 122 -10.80 -10.37 4.33
C THR A 122 -10.76 -11.02 2.94
N GLU A 123 -11.48 -10.47 1.96
CA GLU A 123 -11.38 -10.92 0.55
C GLU A 123 -9.99 -10.68 -0.04
N THR A 124 -9.22 -9.72 0.51
CA THR A 124 -7.89 -9.35 0.02
C THR A 124 -6.76 -10.11 0.71
N VAL A 125 -6.59 -9.92 2.02
CA VAL A 125 -5.52 -10.51 2.87
C VAL A 125 -6.02 -10.52 4.33
N TYR A 126 -5.37 -11.26 5.23
CA TYR A 126 -5.65 -11.14 6.67
C TYR A 126 -5.24 -9.77 7.19
N GLY A 127 -6.13 -9.14 7.96
CA GLY A 127 -5.86 -7.88 8.66
C GLY A 127 -5.58 -8.10 10.15
N LEU A 128 -4.67 -7.32 10.75
CA LEU A 128 -4.46 -7.25 12.20
C LEU A 128 -5.25 -6.07 12.76
N GLY A 129 -6.43 -6.33 13.28
CA GLY A 129 -7.37 -5.33 13.76
C GLY A 129 -7.16 -4.85 15.19
N CYS A 130 -7.43 -3.57 15.40
CA CYS A 130 -7.66 -2.92 16.69
C CYS A 130 -8.81 -1.90 16.56
N ASN A 131 -9.30 -1.36 17.67
CA ASN A 131 -10.24 -0.24 17.62
C ASN A 131 -9.58 1.01 17.01
N ALA A 132 -10.13 1.51 15.90
CA ALA A 132 -9.56 2.65 15.16
C ALA A 132 -9.64 4.00 15.91
N LEU A 133 -10.42 4.07 16.98
CA LEU A 133 -10.60 5.27 17.79
C LEU A 133 -9.83 5.22 19.12
N ASP A 134 -9.12 4.11 19.40
CA ASP A 134 -8.31 3.94 20.60
C ASP A 134 -6.81 4.03 20.25
N GLU A 135 -6.19 5.15 20.59
CA GLU A 135 -4.76 5.39 20.35
C GLU A 135 -3.87 4.30 20.96
N SER A 136 -4.22 3.79 22.14
CA SER A 136 -3.44 2.74 22.81
C SER A 136 -3.50 1.42 22.06
N ALA A 137 -4.65 1.09 21.47
CA ALA A 137 -4.83 -0.11 20.66
C ALA A 137 -4.10 0.01 19.33
N ILE A 138 -4.09 1.21 18.72
CA ILE A 138 -3.33 1.50 17.50
C ILE A 138 -1.82 1.33 17.73
N ILE A 139 -1.29 1.84 18.86
CA ILE A 139 0.13 1.65 19.23
C ILE A 139 0.49 0.17 19.27
N LYS A 140 -0.35 -0.68 19.88
CA LYS A 140 -0.12 -2.13 19.93
C LYS A 140 -0.02 -2.77 18.54
N VAL A 141 -0.79 -2.30 17.56
CA VAL A 141 -0.66 -2.77 16.16
C VAL A 141 0.70 -2.41 15.57
N PHE A 142 1.17 -1.18 15.80
CA PHE A 142 2.49 -0.76 15.34
C PHE A 142 3.61 -1.57 16.02
N GLU A 143 3.53 -1.78 17.32
CA GLU A 143 4.48 -2.58 18.11
C GLU A 143 4.50 -4.05 17.65
N ALA A 144 3.35 -4.72 17.63
CA ALA A 144 3.24 -6.12 17.24
C ALA A 144 3.79 -6.39 15.85
N LYS A 145 3.63 -5.43 14.93
CA LYS A 145 4.12 -5.55 13.55
C LYS A 145 5.54 -5.04 13.34
N GLU A 146 6.14 -4.37 14.32
CA GLU A 146 7.38 -3.59 14.14
C GLU A 146 7.26 -2.58 12.97
N ARG A 147 6.09 -1.96 12.86
CA ARG A 147 5.72 -1.04 11.78
C ARG A 147 6.08 0.40 12.18
N PRO A 148 6.66 1.21 11.27
CA PRO A 148 6.92 2.63 11.55
C PRO A 148 5.61 3.42 11.68
N LEU A 149 5.57 4.36 12.62
CA LEU A 149 4.42 5.27 12.84
C LEU A 149 4.12 6.21 11.65
N THR A 150 5.03 6.27 10.68
CA THR A 150 4.89 7.08 9.46
C THR A 150 4.07 6.39 8.37
N ASP A 151 3.57 5.17 8.60
CA ASP A 151 2.78 4.41 7.63
C ASP A 151 1.34 4.22 8.13
N PRO A 152 0.35 4.95 7.58
CA PRO A 152 -1.01 5.02 8.11
C PRO A 152 -1.72 3.66 8.09
N LEU A 153 -2.86 3.55 8.76
CA LEU A 153 -3.70 2.35 8.80
C LEU A 153 -5.04 2.58 8.08
N ILE A 154 -5.66 1.49 7.59
CA ILE A 154 -6.98 1.52 6.97
C ILE A 154 -8.04 1.15 8.01
N SER A 155 -9.01 2.03 8.21
CA SER A 155 -10.19 1.78 9.03
C SER A 155 -11.19 0.92 8.26
N HIS A 156 -11.52 -0.24 8.81
CA HIS A 156 -12.53 -1.14 8.28
C HIS A 156 -13.88 -0.82 8.94
N VAL A 157 -14.88 -0.53 8.11
CA VAL A 157 -16.21 -0.07 8.53
C VAL A 157 -17.29 -1.03 8.03
N THR A 158 -18.49 -0.96 8.62
CA THR A 158 -19.64 -1.75 8.15
C THR A 158 -20.10 -1.28 6.77
N ASP A 159 -20.15 0.04 6.58
CA ASP A 159 -20.75 0.70 5.43
C ASP A 159 -20.20 2.13 5.25
N SER A 160 -20.67 2.81 4.21
CA SER A 160 -20.26 4.17 3.88
C SER A 160 -20.72 5.20 4.91
N GLN A 161 -21.83 4.98 5.62
CA GLN A 161 -22.32 5.93 6.62
C GLN A 161 -21.33 6.07 7.78
N VAL A 162 -20.79 4.94 8.27
CA VAL A 162 -19.74 4.96 9.30
C VAL A 162 -18.44 5.58 8.77
N ALA A 163 -18.12 5.41 7.48
CA ALA A 163 -16.95 6.09 6.89
C ALA A 163 -17.14 7.61 6.82
N PHE A 164 -18.35 8.11 6.55
CA PHE A 164 -18.63 9.54 6.57
C PHE A 164 -18.47 10.18 7.95
N ASP A 165 -18.64 9.42 9.04
CA ASP A 165 -18.32 9.91 10.40
C ASP A 165 -16.80 10.08 10.62
N LEU A 166 -15.97 9.39 9.82
CA LEU A 166 -14.50 9.48 9.87
C LEU A 166 -13.93 10.48 8.85
N TRP A 167 -14.76 11.00 7.93
CA TRP A 167 -14.36 11.93 6.89
C TRP A 167 -14.95 13.32 7.12
N ALA A 168 -14.18 14.37 6.80
CA ALA A 168 -14.62 15.75 6.86
C ALA A 168 -15.31 16.20 5.55
N ALA A 169 -16.13 15.33 4.95
CA ALA A 169 -16.88 15.64 3.74
C ALA A 169 -18.15 16.44 4.10
N GLU A 170 -18.28 17.65 3.55
CA GLU A 170 -19.46 18.48 3.79
C GLU A 170 -20.72 17.88 3.15
N THR A 171 -21.86 17.99 3.83
CA THR A 171 -23.15 17.53 3.31
C THR A 171 -23.53 18.24 2.01
N ASP A 172 -24.04 17.49 1.04
CA ASP A 172 -24.39 17.86 -0.33
C ASP A 172 -23.21 18.36 -1.21
N SER A 173 -21.98 18.25 -0.71
CA SER A 173 -20.78 18.65 -1.45
C SER A 173 -20.50 17.74 -2.65
N LEU A 174 -19.65 18.23 -3.56
CA LEU A 174 -19.16 17.42 -4.69
C LEU A 174 -18.30 16.24 -4.21
N GLU A 175 -17.50 16.44 -3.15
CA GLU A 175 -16.67 15.40 -2.53
C GLU A 175 -17.54 14.25 -2.01
N GLU A 176 -18.58 14.58 -1.25
CA GLU A 176 -19.51 13.60 -0.70
C GLU A 176 -20.21 12.81 -1.80
N LYS A 177 -20.68 13.47 -2.87
CA LYS A 177 -21.34 12.79 -4.00
C LYS A 177 -20.42 11.79 -4.69
N ALA A 178 -19.15 12.14 -4.89
CA ALA A 178 -18.16 11.25 -5.47
C ALA A 178 -17.85 10.08 -4.53
N LEU A 179 -17.62 10.34 -3.24
CA LEU A 179 -17.41 9.31 -2.22
C LEU A 179 -18.60 8.35 -2.14
N ARG A 180 -19.84 8.85 -2.09
CA ARG A 180 -21.06 8.03 -2.09
C ARG A 180 -21.10 7.13 -3.33
N SER A 181 -20.94 7.70 -4.53
CA SER A 181 -20.97 6.94 -5.79
C SER A 181 -19.94 5.80 -5.81
N LEU A 182 -18.70 6.08 -5.40
CA LEU A 182 -17.62 5.08 -5.36
C LEU A 182 -17.87 4.02 -4.29
N THR A 183 -18.33 4.41 -3.09
CA THR A 183 -18.64 3.43 -2.04
C THR A 183 -19.87 2.60 -2.37
N GLU A 184 -20.89 3.14 -3.04
CA GLU A 184 -22.07 2.39 -3.47
C GLU A 184 -21.74 1.35 -4.56
N GLU A 185 -20.84 1.67 -5.48
CA GLU A 185 -20.43 0.74 -6.55
C GLU A 185 -19.48 -0.35 -6.04
N PHE A 186 -18.52 0.00 -5.17
CA PHE A 186 -17.39 -0.88 -4.84
C PHE A 186 -17.41 -1.43 -3.41
N TRP A 187 -18.34 -1.02 -2.53
CA TRP A 187 -18.45 -1.56 -1.17
C TRP A 187 -19.72 -2.40 -0.94
N PRO A 188 -19.63 -3.48 -0.13
CA PRO A 188 -18.41 -4.06 0.43
C PRO A 188 -17.50 -4.62 -0.68
N GLY A 189 -16.19 -4.38 -0.59
CA GLY A 189 -15.26 -4.80 -1.62
C GLY A 189 -13.85 -4.22 -1.53
N PRO A 190 -13.00 -4.52 -2.52
CA PRO A 190 -11.55 -4.31 -2.45
C PRO A 190 -11.11 -2.88 -2.84
N LEU A 191 -11.96 -1.86 -2.62
CA LEU A 191 -11.60 -0.45 -2.77
C LEU A 191 -11.44 0.21 -1.40
N THR A 192 -10.32 0.89 -1.19
CA THR A 192 -10.09 1.78 -0.06
C THR A 192 -10.15 3.22 -0.54
N MET A 193 -10.98 4.03 0.12
CA MET A 193 -11.07 5.47 -0.14
C MET A 193 -10.30 6.24 0.93
N VAL A 194 -9.49 7.19 0.49
CA VAL A 194 -8.73 8.11 1.35
C VAL A 194 -9.28 9.51 1.13
N ALA A 195 -9.86 10.10 2.17
CA ALA A 195 -10.41 11.45 2.15
C ALA A 195 -9.92 12.24 3.36
N LYS A 196 -10.18 13.56 3.38
CA LYS A 196 -9.82 14.40 4.53
C LYS A 196 -10.50 13.87 5.79
N ALA A 197 -9.75 13.75 6.88
CA ALA A 197 -10.26 13.16 8.09
C ALA A 197 -11.13 14.14 8.90
N ALA A 198 -12.13 13.60 9.59
CA ALA A 198 -12.87 14.33 10.61
C ALA A 198 -11.95 14.70 11.80
N PRO A 199 -12.25 15.79 12.54
CA PRO A 199 -11.37 16.28 13.62
C PRO A 199 -11.09 15.27 14.74
N ASP A 200 -12.02 14.35 15.01
CA ASP A 200 -11.94 13.40 16.12
C ASP A 200 -11.19 12.10 15.75
N VAL A 201 -10.72 11.97 14.51
CA VAL A 201 -9.94 10.81 14.09
C VAL A 201 -8.53 10.88 14.72
N PRO A 202 -8.06 9.83 15.43
CA PRO A 202 -6.74 9.85 16.04
C PRO A 202 -5.62 10.09 15.04
N SER A 203 -4.71 11.01 15.36
CA SER A 203 -3.62 11.43 14.46
C SER A 203 -2.66 10.28 14.09
N ILE A 204 -2.44 9.36 15.03
CA ILE A 204 -1.62 8.16 14.87
C ILE A 204 -2.19 7.18 13.84
N LEU A 205 -3.52 7.12 13.68
CA LEU A 205 -4.17 6.29 12.65
C LEU A 205 -3.72 6.74 11.24
N MET A 206 -3.58 8.05 11.08
CA MET A 206 -3.35 8.73 9.81
C MET A 206 -1.88 9.06 9.55
N ALA A 207 -0.96 8.64 10.43
CA ALA A 207 0.44 9.05 10.40
C ALA A 207 0.61 10.59 10.30
N ASN A 208 -0.28 11.36 10.95
CA ASN A 208 -0.34 12.82 10.91
C ASN A 208 -0.56 13.45 9.52
N THR A 209 -1.03 12.70 8.52
CA THR A 209 -1.26 13.21 7.17
C THR A 209 -2.50 14.10 7.05
N GLY A 210 -3.44 13.98 7.99
CA GLY A 210 -4.75 14.64 7.94
C GLY A 210 -5.77 13.94 7.02
N PHE A 211 -5.43 12.76 6.49
CA PHE A 211 -6.30 11.96 5.64
C PHE A 211 -6.59 10.60 6.29
N CYS A 212 -7.86 10.18 6.25
CA CYS A 212 -8.31 8.91 6.79
C CYS A 212 -8.69 7.95 5.66
N ALA A 213 -8.11 6.75 5.71
CA ALA A 213 -8.40 5.67 4.77
C ALA A 213 -9.49 4.75 5.34
N CYS A 214 -10.58 4.56 4.61
CA CYS A 214 -11.67 3.65 5.00
C CYS A 214 -11.94 2.59 3.93
N ARG A 215 -12.42 1.42 4.35
CA ARG A 215 -12.91 0.33 3.48
C ARG A 215 -14.03 -0.44 4.18
N SER A 216 -15.06 -0.85 3.45
CA SER A 216 -15.96 -1.94 3.90
C SER A 216 -15.55 -3.25 3.23
N PRO A 217 -14.99 -4.24 3.96
CA PRO A 217 -14.47 -5.48 3.38
C PRO A 217 -15.58 -6.48 3.00
N GLN A 218 -15.38 -7.24 1.93
CA GLN A 218 -16.35 -8.22 1.41
C GLN A 218 -16.01 -9.64 1.86
N HIS A 219 -16.02 -9.89 3.17
CA HIS A 219 -15.81 -11.22 3.72
C HIS A 219 -16.79 -11.51 4.87
N PRO A 220 -17.49 -12.66 4.90
CA PRO A 220 -18.50 -12.96 5.92
C PRO A 220 -17.96 -12.78 7.35
N ILE A 221 -16.77 -13.34 7.64
CA ILE A 221 -16.09 -13.18 8.93
C ILE A 221 -15.77 -11.71 9.24
N SER A 222 -15.21 -10.95 8.29
CA SER A 222 -14.90 -9.52 8.51
C SER A 222 -16.16 -8.73 8.83
N ILE A 223 -17.21 -8.89 8.03
CA ILE A 223 -18.49 -8.19 8.21
C ILE A 223 -19.08 -8.54 9.58
N ALA A 224 -19.12 -9.82 9.94
CA ALA A 224 -19.62 -10.26 11.23
C ALA A 224 -18.78 -9.75 12.40
N LEU A 225 -17.45 -9.67 12.26
CA LEU A 225 -16.55 -9.14 13.28
C LEU A 225 -16.74 -7.64 13.49
N ILE A 226 -16.80 -6.84 12.42
CA ILE A 226 -16.99 -5.38 12.52
C ILE A 226 -18.35 -5.09 13.16
N ASN A 227 -19.40 -5.80 12.73
CA ASN A 227 -20.71 -5.72 13.38
C ASN A 227 -20.66 -6.15 14.84
N ALA A 228 -19.91 -7.18 15.20
CA ALA A 228 -19.77 -7.60 16.59
C ALA A 228 -18.95 -6.60 17.43
N ALA A 229 -18.00 -5.90 16.83
CA ALA A 229 -17.12 -4.92 17.48
C ALA A 229 -17.86 -3.59 17.77
N GLN A 230 -18.82 -3.19 16.93
CA GLN A 230 -19.56 -1.93 17.07
C GLN A 230 -18.65 -0.68 17.10
N VAL A 231 -17.45 -0.80 16.53
CA VAL A 231 -16.46 0.27 16.35
C VAL A 231 -15.75 0.04 15.01
N PRO A 232 -15.24 1.09 14.34
CA PRO A 232 -14.37 0.91 13.18
C PRO A 232 -13.09 0.17 13.57
N ILE A 233 -12.62 -0.74 12.72
CA ILE A 233 -11.45 -1.59 13.00
C ILE A 233 -10.27 -1.12 12.15
N ALA A 234 -9.25 -0.52 12.76
CA ALA A 234 -8.01 -0.21 12.06
C ALA A 234 -7.22 -1.49 11.85
N ALA A 235 -7.00 -1.89 10.59
CA ALA A 235 -6.37 -3.17 10.26
C ALA A 235 -5.42 -3.06 9.05
N PRO A 236 -4.09 -2.98 9.25
CA PRO A 236 -3.12 -3.31 8.20
C PRO A 236 -3.05 -4.84 8.01
N SER A 237 -2.30 -5.32 7.02
CA SER A 237 -2.06 -6.76 6.82
C SER A 237 -1.44 -7.40 8.07
N ALA A 238 -1.79 -8.66 8.40
CA ALA A 238 -1.43 -9.29 9.69
C ALA A 238 -0.04 -9.96 9.72
N ASN A 239 0.97 -9.33 9.13
CA ASN A 239 2.36 -9.80 9.07
C ASN A 239 3.34 -8.85 9.78
N LYS A 240 4.55 -9.30 10.08
CA LYS A 240 5.65 -8.39 10.46
C LYS A 240 5.95 -7.42 9.32
N PHE A 241 6.26 -6.17 9.62
CA PHE A 241 6.40 -5.11 8.63
C PHE A 241 7.44 -5.46 7.56
N GLY A 242 7.08 -5.27 6.29
CA GLY A 242 7.94 -5.60 5.14
C GLY A 242 7.88 -7.05 4.65
N HIS A 243 7.43 -8.00 5.48
CA HIS A 243 7.26 -9.40 5.11
C HIS A 243 6.09 -9.61 4.11
N VAL A 244 5.99 -10.82 3.54
CA VAL A 244 4.92 -11.23 2.63
C VAL A 244 3.57 -11.19 3.35
N SER A 245 2.53 -10.61 2.73
CA SER A 245 1.22 -10.50 3.39
C SER A 245 0.59 -11.87 3.67
N PRO A 246 -0.20 -12.02 4.74
CA PRO A 246 -0.80 -13.30 5.11
C PRO A 246 -2.15 -13.48 4.43
N THR A 247 -2.34 -14.63 3.79
CA THR A 247 -3.61 -15.06 3.19
C THR A 247 -4.30 -16.19 3.96
N ARG A 248 -3.71 -16.62 5.09
CA ARG A 248 -4.16 -17.75 5.92
C ARG A 248 -3.80 -17.52 7.39
N SER A 249 -4.55 -18.12 8.33
CA SER A 249 -4.29 -18.07 9.77
C SER A 249 -2.87 -18.50 10.13
N SER A 250 -2.35 -19.54 9.46
CA SER A 250 -1.00 -20.06 9.67
C SER A 250 0.11 -19.08 9.28
N HIS A 251 -0.12 -18.20 8.30
CA HIS A 251 0.81 -17.12 7.96
C HIS A 251 0.84 -16.05 9.06
N VAL A 252 -0.33 -15.72 9.62
CA VAL A 252 -0.44 -14.80 10.76
C VAL A 252 0.29 -15.38 11.98
N TRP A 253 0.05 -16.66 12.28
CA TRP A 253 0.70 -17.36 13.38
C TRP A 253 2.23 -17.31 13.24
N HIS A 254 2.75 -17.61 12.04
CA HIS A 254 4.19 -17.61 11.79
C HIS A 254 4.84 -16.27 12.18
N ASP A 255 4.19 -15.16 11.87
CA ASP A 255 4.72 -13.81 12.11
C ASP A 255 4.45 -13.27 13.51
N LEU A 256 3.29 -13.61 14.10
CA LEU A 256 2.75 -12.93 15.29
C LEU A 256 2.51 -13.86 16.49
N GLN A 257 2.96 -15.12 16.46
CA GLN A 257 2.74 -16.08 17.57
C GLN A 257 3.22 -15.62 18.95
N HIS A 258 4.16 -14.68 19.02
CA HIS A 258 4.70 -14.14 20.27
C HIS A 258 3.98 -12.86 20.75
N GLU A 259 3.01 -12.37 19.99
CA GLU A 259 2.24 -11.16 20.28
C GLU A 259 0.87 -11.54 20.87
N ASP A 260 0.26 -10.65 21.66
CA ASP A 260 -1.06 -10.86 22.24
C ASP A 260 -2.19 -10.64 21.20
N VAL A 261 -2.36 -11.61 20.30
CA VAL A 261 -3.27 -11.53 19.15
C VAL A 261 -4.22 -12.72 19.14
N TRP A 262 -5.51 -12.48 18.95
CA TRP A 262 -6.46 -13.54 18.61
C TRP A 262 -6.55 -13.68 17.11
N ILE A 263 -6.28 -14.87 16.57
CA ILE A 263 -6.27 -15.15 15.13
C ILE A 263 -7.55 -15.91 14.81
N VAL A 264 -8.49 -15.24 14.13
CA VAL A 264 -9.72 -15.88 13.68
C VAL A 264 -9.38 -16.82 12.53
N GLU A 265 -9.69 -18.09 12.72
CA GLU A 265 -9.56 -19.12 11.69
C GLU A 265 -10.94 -19.41 11.09
N GLU A 266 -10.97 -19.47 9.76
CA GLU A 266 -12.13 -19.92 9.01
C GLU A 266 -12.20 -21.44 9.05
N GLU A 267 -13.39 -21.99 9.31
CA GLU A 267 -13.62 -23.43 9.16
C GLU A 267 -13.51 -23.81 7.68
N GLN A 268 -12.48 -24.58 7.34
CA GLN A 268 -12.28 -25.13 6.00
C GLN A 268 -12.31 -26.65 6.05
N GLU A 269 -12.89 -27.28 5.03
CA GLU A 269 -12.76 -28.73 4.83
C GLU A 269 -11.28 -29.13 4.74
N GLU A 270 -10.89 -30.28 5.30
CA GLU A 270 -9.48 -30.70 5.44
C GLU A 270 -8.65 -30.63 4.15
N ASP A 271 -9.27 -30.86 2.99
CA ASP A 271 -8.61 -30.79 1.67
C ASP A 271 -8.37 -29.34 1.18
N ASN A 272 -9.17 -28.36 1.64
CA ASN A 272 -9.04 -26.94 1.31
C ASN A 272 -8.12 -26.17 2.27
N LEU A 273 -7.70 -26.80 3.37
CA LEU A 273 -6.73 -26.25 4.32
C LEU A 273 -5.31 -26.11 3.73
N LYS A 274 -5.14 -26.10 2.40
CA LYS A 274 -3.88 -25.83 1.70
C LYS A 274 -3.93 -24.63 0.77
N THR A 275 -5.05 -23.92 0.66
CA THR A 275 -5.21 -22.78 -0.27
C THR A 275 -5.57 -21.48 0.46
N SER A 276 -5.30 -20.33 -0.18
CA SER A 276 -5.66 -19.00 0.33
C SER A 276 -7.17 -18.92 0.60
N CYS A 277 -7.57 -18.41 1.77
CA CYS A 277 -8.97 -18.09 2.05
C CYS A 277 -9.36 -16.68 1.56
N CYS A 278 -8.41 -15.91 1.05
CA CYS A 278 -8.64 -14.60 0.47
C CYS A 278 -8.87 -14.77 -1.04
N GLU A 279 -10.06 -14.39 -1.51
CA GLU A 279 -10.48 -14.57 -2.91
C GLU A 279 -9.66 -13.76 -3.91
N VAL A 280 -9.28 -12.52 -3.56
CA VAL A 280 -8.44 -11.64 -4.38
C VAL A 280 -6.95 -11.94 -4.18
N GLY A 281 -6.53 -12.19 -2.93
CA GLY A 281 -5.16 -12.58 -2.54
C GLY A 281 -4.09 -11.49 -2.61
N VAL A 282 -4.45 -10.28 -3.06
CA VAL A 282 -3.63 -9.05 -2.96
C VAL A 282 -4.44 -7.96 -2.28
N GLU A 283 -3.76 -6.96 -1.72
CA GLU A 283 -4.41 -5.86 -1.00
C GLU A 283 -5.31 -5.00 -1.89
N SER A 284 -6.25 -4.30 -1.25
CA SER A 284 -7.20 -3.39 -1.89
C SER A 284 -6.54 -2.32 -2.78
N SER A 285 -7.25 -1.93 -3.83
CA SER A 285 -6.96 -0.68 -4.53
C SER A 285 -7.12 0.48 -3.54
N VAL A 286 -6.22 1.46 -3.56
CA VAL A 286 -6.31 2.63 -2.67
C VAL A 286 -6.43 3.88 -3.52
N ALA A 287 -7.56 4.57 -3.45
CA ALA A 287 -7.82 5.81 -4.16
C ALA A 287 -7.97 6.97 -3.18
N LYS A 288 -7.29 8.08 -3.45
CA LYS A 288 -7.37 9.30 -2.64
C LYS A 288 -8.16 10.36 -3.39
N ILE A 289 -9.15 10.95 -2.74
CA ILE A 289 -9.90 12.10 -3.24
C ILE A 289 -9.35 13.39 -2.62
N GLU A 290 -9.16 14.41 -3.46
CA GLU A 290 -8.77 15.76 -3.04
C GLU A 290 -9.53 16.79 -3.86
N MET A 291 -10.19 17.74 -3.19
CA MET A 291 -10.89 18.84 -3.86
C MET A 291 -9.91 19.96 -4.20
N THR A 292 -9.94 20.45 -5.44
CA THR A 292 -9.20 21.65 -5.86
C THR A 292 -10.03 22.92 -5.61
N ASP A 293 -11.35 22.82 -5.77
CA ASP A 293 -12.35 23.83 -5.41
C ASP A 293 -13.73 23.16 -5.27
N ASP A 294 -14.79 23.94 -5.02
CA ASP A 294 -16.15 23.43 -4.79
C ASP A 294 -16.78 22.70 -6.01
N LYS A 295 -16.15 22.78 -7.20
CA LYS A 295 -16.65 22.25 -8.47
C LYS A 295 -15.72 21.23 -9.12
N LYS A 296 -14.48 21.13 -8.65
CA LYS A 296 -13.43 20.31 -9.23
C LYS A 296 -12.64 19.58 -8.14
N GLY A 297 -12.32 18.32 -8.41
CA GLY A 297 -11.46 17.51 -7.58
C GLY A 297 -10.58 16.59 -8.41
N GLN A 298 -9.74 15.84 -7.70
CA GLN A 298 -8.84 14.84 -8.25
C GLN A 298 -8.99 13.56 -7.46
N ILE A 299 -9.03 12.42 -8.17
CA ILE A 299 -8.97 11.10 -7.57
C ILE A 299 -7.69 10.42 -8.04
N THR A 300 -6.79 10.15 -7.09
CA THR A 300 -5.49 9.54 -7.38
C THR A 300 -5.46 8.10 -6.87
N LEU A 301 -5.29 7.14 -7.77
CA LEU A 301 -5.03 5.74 -7.43
C LEU A 301 -3.59 5.61 -6.89
N LEU A 302 -3.51 5.49 -5.56
CA LEU A 302 -2.27 5.42 -4.79
C LEU A 302 -1.66 4.01 -4.76
N ARG A 303 -2.48 2.98 -4.90
CA ARG A 303 -2.06 1.57 -4.92
C ARG A 303 -2.95 0.76 -5.84
N GLN A 304 -2.31 -0.06 -6.69
CA GLN A 304 -2.98 -1.01 -7.58
C GLN A 304 -3.54 -2.21 -6.79
N GLY A 305 -4.75 -2.62 -7.15
CA GLY A 305 -5.50 -3.76 -6.60
C GLY A 305 -6.56 -4.21 -7.61
N ALA A 306 -7.67 -4.76 -7.13
CA ALA A 306 -8.72 -5.31 -7.99
C ALA A 306 -9.58 -4.25 -8.71
N VAL A 307 -9.69 -3.03 -8.17
CA VAL A 307 -10.41 -1.93 -8.81
C VAL A 307 -9.43 -1.08 -9.61
N SER A 308 -9.67 -0.97 -10.91
CA SER A 308 -8.82 -0.23 -11.85
C SER A 308 -9.12 1.27 -11.85
N LEU A 309 -8.22 2.04 -12.47
CA LEU A 309 -8.44 3.45 -12.77
C LEU A 309 -9.68 3.63 -13.67
N ARG A 310 -9.85 2.73 -14.65
CA ARG A 310 -10.99 2.75 -15.57
C ARG A 310 -12.32 2.49 -14.85
N ASP A 311 -12.34 1.56 -13.89
CA ASP A 311 -13.56 1.30 -13.10
C ASP A 311 -13.99 2.56 -12.32
N ILE A 312 -13.02 3.30 -11.76
CA ILE A 312 -13.27 4.58 -11.08
C ILE A 312 -13.82 5.61 -12.06
N GLU A 313 -13.22 5.76 -13.25
CA GLU A 313 -13.71 6.68 -14.30
C GLU A 313 -15.14 6.34 -14.72
N GLU A 314 -15.42 5.06 -15.02
CA GLU A 314 -16.75 4.59 -15.43
C GLU A 314 -17.80 4.80 -14.32
N CYS A 315 -17.42 4.62 -13.05
CA CYS A 315 -18.29 4.92 -11.91
C CYS A 315 -18.65 6.42 -11.86
N LEU A 316 -17.67 7.31 -12.02
CA LEU A 316 -17.88 8.75 -12.04
C LEU A 316 -18.69 9.19 -13.26
N GLU A 317 -18.50 8.56 -14.42
CA GLU A 317 -19.31 8.78 -15.62
C GLU A 317 -20.77 8.42 -15.39
N LYS A 318 -21.05 7.22 -14.84
CA LYS A 318 -22.41 6.78 -14.48
C LYS A 318 -23.08 7.74 -13.50
N ALA A 319 -22.31 8.31 -12.56
CA ALA A 319 -22.78 9.30 -11.59
C ALA A 319 -22.92 10.72 -12.15
N GLY A 320 -22.54 10.97 -13.40
CA GLY A 320 -22.56 12.32 -14.02
C GLY A 320 -21.46 13.25 -13.49
N LEU A 321 -20.39 12.70 -12.92
CA LEU A 321 -19.29 13.41 -12.27
C LEU A 321 -17.97 13.39 -13.08
N ALA A 322 -17.96 12.79 -14.27
CA ALA A 322 -16.75 12.68 -15.10
C ALA A 322 -16.09 14.03 -15.43
N ASN A 323 -16.89 15.08 -15.62
CA ASN A 323 -16.37 16.43 -15.87
C ASN A 323 -15.92 17.14 -14.58
N ASN A 324 -16.15 16.58 -13.40
CA ASN A 324 -15.79 17.18 -12.12
C ASN A 324 -14.47 16.67 -11.58
N PHE A 325 -14.08 15.44 -11.92
CA PHE A 325 -12.91 14.78 -11.37
C PHE A 325 -11.89 14.40 -12.43
N GLU A 326 -10.63 14.74 -12.18
CA GLU A 326 -9.50 14.15 -12.89
C GLU A 326 -9.10 12.85 -12.18
N VAL A 327 -9.04 11.72 -12.91
CA VAL A 327 -8.61 10.44 -12.34
C VAL A 327 -7.20 10.12 -12.81
N LEU A 328 -6.28 9.90 -11.87
CA LEU A 328 -4.86 9.67 -12.14
C LEU A 328 -4.37 8.44 -11.38
N ALA A 329 -3.30 7.82 -11.86
CA ALA A 329 -2.56 6.80 -11.12
C ALA A 329 -1.21 7.35 -10.66
N LEU A 330 -0.81 7.08 -9.41
CA LEU A 330 0.54 7.40 -8.96
C LEU A 330 1.56 6.47 -9.61
N THR A 331 2.37 7.01 -10.50
CA THR A 331 3.58 6.35 -11.01
C THR A 331 4.76 6.66 -10.08
N LYS A 332 4.72 6.18 -8.82
CA LYS A 332 5.94 6.20 -7.99
C LYS A 332 6.95 5.24 -8.63
N LYS A 333 7.99 5.76 -9.29
CA LYS A 333 9.20 4.98 -9.54
C LYS A 333 9.72 4.56 -8.17
N ALA A 334 10.12 3.30 -8.02
CA ALA A 334 10.58 2.68 -6.78
C ALA A 334 11.91 3.26 -6.25
N THR A 335 12.12 4.59 -6.30
CA THR A 335 13.38 5.27 -5.97
C THR A 335 13.24 6.46 -5.03
N ASP A 336 12.04 6.96 -4.72
CA ASP A 336 11.86 8.12 -3.83
C ASP A 336 11.37 7.70 -2.42
N GLU A 337 12.32 7.55 -1.50
CA GLU A 337 12.07 7.27 -0.07
C GLU A 337 11.72 8.54 0.75
N THR A 338 11.73 9.73 0.14
CA THR A 338 11.68 11.03 0.84
C THR A 338 10.28 11.62 1.04
N VAL A 339 9.22 10.94 0.61
CA VAL A 339 7.83 11.43 0.75
C VAL A 339 7.09 10.59 1.79
N ALA A 340 6.55 11.24 2.83
CA ALA A 340 5.69 10.59 3.81
C ALA A 340 4.57 9.79 3.11
N ASN A 341 4.31 8.57 3.58
CA ASN A 341 3.33 7.69 2.94
C ASN A 341 1.92 8.20 3.23
N VAL A 342 1.17 8.50 2.17
CA VAL A 342 -0.24 8.91 2.28
C VAL A 342 -1.17 7.69 2.32
N ALA A 343 -0.64 6.49 2.03
CA ALA A 343 -1.34 5.22 2.12
C ALA A 343 -0.36 4.06 2.40
N PRO A 344 -0.84 2.92 2.95
CA PRO A 344 -0.02 1.72 3.15
C PRO A 344 0.59 1.16 1.87
N GLY A 345 1.73 0.48 2.01
CA GLY A 345 2.33 -0.32 0.92
C GLY A 345 3.02 0.51 -0.15
N GLN A 346 3.35 1.78 0.13
CA GLN A 346 4.05 2.66 -0.80
C GLN A 346 5.58 2.55 -0.76
N THR A 347 6.15 1.79 0.19
CA THR A 347 7.60 1.59 0.34
C THR A 347 8.17 0.61 -0.68
N ILE A 348 9.44 0.83 -1.10
CA ILE A 348 10.15 -0.01 -2.08
C ILE A 348 10.26 -1.45 -1.61
N ARG A 349 10.53 -1.66 -0.31
CA ARG A 349 10.51 -2.98 0.33
C ARG A 349 9.18 -3.18 1.05
N HIS A 350 8.33 -3.98 0.42
CA HIS A 350 7.07 -4.44 0.98
C HIS A 350 6.79 -5.80 0.32
N TYR A 351 6.15 -6.73 1.02
CA TYR A 351 5.89 -8.08 0.49
C TYR A 351 7.15 -8.90 0.18
N SER A 352 8.27 -8.59 0.85
CA SER A 352 9.58 -9.18 0.57
C SER A 352 9.75 -10.48 1.36
N PRO A 353 10.00 -11.62 0.68
CA PRO A 353 10.37 -12.85 1.36
C PRO A 353 11.70 -12.72 2.11
N ASP A 354 11.93 -13.59 3.08
CA ASP A 354 13.21 -13.73 3.78
C ASP A 354 14.33 -14.21 2.83
N VAL A 355 13.97 -14.94 1.77
CA VAL A 355 14.88 -15.37 0.71
C VAL A 355 15.03 -14.26 -0.34
N PRO A 356 16.26 -13.86 -0.71
CA PRO A 356 16.51 -12.86 -1.75
C PRO A 356 15.75 -13.15 -3.04
N SER A 357 15.01 -12.16 -3.53
CA SER A 357 14.11 -12.29 -4.67
C SER A 357 14.52 -11.40 -5.83
N PHE A 358 14.41 -11.88 -7.07
CA PHE A 358 14.82 -11.16 -8.28
C PHE A 358 13.85 -11.34 -9.45
N ILE A 359 13.66 -10.28 -10.23
CA ILE A 359 12.95 -10.34 -11.51
C ILE A 359 13.94 -10.70 -12.61
N LEU A 360 13.60 -11.68 -13.43
CA LEU A 360 14.35 -12.04 -14.63
C LEU A 360 13.85 -11.20 -15.80
N SER A 361 14.73 -10.46 -16.46
CA SER A 361 14.33 -9.62 -17.59
C SER A 361 13.86 -10.45 -18.78
N THR A 362 13.00 -9.86 -19.61
CA THR A 362 12.44 -10.53 -20.78
C THR A 362 13.51 -11.08 -21.73
N SER A 363 14.61 -10.35 -21.92
CA SER A 363 15.73 -10.77 -22.77
C SER A 363 16.44 -12.02 -22.25
N LEU A 364 16.52 -12.19 -20.93
CA LEU A 364 17.20 -13.31 -20.30
C LEU A 364 16.46 -14.63 -20.54
N TYR A 365 15.16 -14.68 -20.26
CA TYR A 365 14.40 -15.94 -20.41
C TYR A 365 13.94 -16.22 -21.85
N SER A 366 13.75 -15.21 -22.69
CA SER A 366 13.47 -15.43 -24.13
C SER A 366 14.66 -16.02 -24.90
N THR A 367 15.89 -15.76 -24.44
CA THR A 367 17.09 -16.38 -25.01
C THR A 367 17.22 -17.85 -24.59
N ALA A 368 16.70 -18.19 -23.40
CA ALA A 368 16.77 -19.53 -22.84
C ALA A 368 15.93 -20.56 -23.58
N THR A 369 14.76 -20.15 -24.09
CA THR A 369 13.93 -20.98 -24.98
C THR A 369 14.61 -21.28 -26.33
N SER A 370 15.69 -20.54 -26.64
CA SER A 370 16.43 -20.66 -27.91
C SER A 370 17.82 -21.28 -27.74
N SER A 371 18.33 -21.45 -26.52
CA SER A 371 19.68 -21.96 -26.25
C SER A 371 19.80 -22.60 -24.86
N PRO A 372 20.51 -23.74 -24.71
CA PRO A 372 20.64 -24.40 -23.41
C PRO A 372 21.28 -23.51 -22.35
N ALA A 373 20.80 -23.61 -21.11
CA ALA A 373 21.39 -22.92 -19.95
C ALA A 373 22.88 -23.26 -19.81
N THR A 374 23.72 -22.25 -19.56
CA THR A 374 25.17 -22.45 -19.37
C THR A 374 25.45 -23.15 -18.04
N GLU A 375 26.64 -23.73 -17.86
CA GLU A 375 27.03 -24.33 -16.57
C GLU A 375 26.94 -23.33 -15.40
N SER A 376 27.25 -22.05 -15.66
CA SER A 376 27.07 -21.00 -14.66
C SER A 376 25.59 -20.81 -14.33
N ASP A 377 24.70 -20.78 -15.31
CA ASP A 377 23.26 -20.61 -15.08
C ASP A 377 22.69 -21.79 -14.28
N LYS A 378 23.10 -23.01 -14.61
CA LYS A 378 22.72 -24.23 -13.87
C LYS A 378 23.12 -24.16 -12.40
N GLU A 379 24.31 -23.62 -12.08
CA GLU A 379 24.73 -23.44 -10.69
C GLU A 379 23.76 -22.55 -9.90
N TYR A 380 23.36 -21.40 -10.46
CA TYR A 380 22.41 -20.50 -9.78
C TYR A 380 21.00 -21.08 -9.73
N LEU A 381 20.52 -21.66 -10.83
CA LEU A 381 19.21 -22.31 -10.89
C LEU A 381 19.09 -23.42 -9.85
N SER A 382 20.14 -24.25 -9.68
CA SER A 382 20.15 -25.36 -8.71
C SER A 382 20.02 -24.94 -7.24
N LYS A 383 20.13 -23.64 -6.95
CA LYS A 383 19.97 -23.04 -5.61
C LYS A 383 18.73 -22.14 -5.53
N SER A 384 17.92 -22.11 -6.57
CA SER A 384 16.81 -21.17 -6.73
C SER A 384 15.45 -21.86 -6.62
N VAL A 385 14.46 -21.13 -6.13
CA VAL A 385 13.03 -21.42 -6.30
C VAL A 385 12.51 -20.57 -7.46
N LEU A 386 11.82 -21.20 -8.41
CA LEU A 386 11.19 -20.52 -9.52
C LEU A 386 9.70 -20.31 -9.24
N ILE A 387 9.27 -19.04 -9.35
CA ILE A 387 7.86 -18.65 -9.34
C ILE A 387 7.54 -18.11 -10.73
N ASP A 388 6.79 -18.88 -11.52
CA ASP A 388 6.45 -18.54 -12.90
C ASP A 388 5.09 -17.83 -12.99
N PHE A 389 4.82 -17.24 -14.15
CA PHE A 389 3.50 -16.73 -14.53
C PHE A 389 3.30 -16.92 -16.03
N GLY A 390 2.36 -17.80 -16.39
CA GLY A 390 2.08 -18.16 -17.78
C GLY A 390 3.16 -19.05 -18.41
N GLY A 391 3.87 -19.84 -17.59
CA GLY A 391 4.86 -20.82 -18.05
C GLY A 391 6.09 -20.24 -18.78
N LYS A 392 6.46 -18.99 -18.54
CA LYS A 392 7.54 -18.29 -19.26
C LYS A 392 8.93 -18.84 -18.97
N ILE A 393 9.13 -19.40 -17.78
CA ILE A 393 10.40 -19.99 -17.32
C ILE A 393 10.27 -21.47 -16.95
N LYS A 394 9.19 -22.12 -17.41
CA LYS A 394 8.88 -23.53 -17.17
C LYS A 394 9.99 -24.49 -17.59
N GLU A 395 10.75 -24.13 -18.63
CA GLU A 395 11.87 -24.92 -19.14
C GLU A 395 13.02 -25.08 -18.12
N TRP A 396 13.11 -24.19 -17.14
CA TRP A 396 14.13 -24.26 -16.08
C TRP A 396 13.67 -25.02 -14.84
N LYS A 397 12.44 -25.54 -14.83
CA LYS A 397 11.87 -26.26 -13.68
C LYS A 397 12.77 -27.38 -13.15
N ASP A 398 13.32 -28.19 -14.05
CA ASP A 398 14.14 -29.35 -13.67
C ASP A 398 15.57 -28.97 -13.25
N LEU A 399 15.95 -27.70 -13.45
CA LEU A 399 17.23 -27.15 -13.01
C LEU A 399 17.13 -26.48 -11.64
N ALA A 400 15.93 -26.27 -11.12
CA ALA A 400 15.66 -25.54 -9.89
C ALA A 400 15.37 -26.45 -8.69
N LEU A 401 15.52 -25.92 -7.47
CA LEU A 401 15.16 -26.65 -6.24
C LEU A 401 13.65 -26.93 -6.19
N ALA A 402 12.86 -25.95 -6.63
CA ALA A 402 11.42 -26.05 -6.68
C ALA A 402 10.86 -25.08 -7.72
N TYR A 403 9.67 -25.40 -8.21
CA TYR A 403 8.96 -24.62 -9.21
C TYR A 403 7.47 -24.59 -8.87
N ARG A 404 6.87 -23.41 -8.96
CA ARG A 404 5.41 -23.24 -9.04
C ARG A 404 5.08 -22.17 -10.07
N ASP A 405 3.96 -22.34 -10.75
CA ASP A 405 3.37 -21.32 -11.60
C ASP A 405 2.23 -20.66 -10.84
N LEU A 406 2.19 -19.32 -10.85
CA LEU A 406 1.09 -18.55 -10.29
C LEU A 406 -0.21 -18.78 -11.08
N SER A 407 -0.09 -18.95 -12.39
CA SER A 407 -1.18 -19.36 -13.28
C SER A 407 -0.57 -19.84 -14.60
N GLU A 408 -0.66 -21.15 -14.89
CA GLU A 408 -0.15 -21.70 -16.14
C GLU A 408 -0.87 -21.11 -17.37
N THR A 409 -2.10 -20.62 -17.20
CA THR A 409 -2.90 -19.99 -18.26
C THR A 409 -2.64 -18.49 -18.40
N GLY A 410 -1.88 -17.88 -17.50
CA GLY A 410 -1.70 -16.43 -17.42
C GLY A 410 -2.92 -15.69 -16.87
N ASN A 411 -3.82 -16.37 -16.16
CA ASN A 411 -4.99 -15.76 -15.53
C ASN A 411 -4.56 -14.92 -14.30
N SER A 412 -4.80 -13.62 -14.36
CA SER A 412 -4.37 -12.69 -13.31
C SER A 412 -5.09 -12.91 -11.97
N ALA A 413 -6.37 -13.27 -11.98
CA ALA A 413 -7.14 -13.54 -10.76
C ALA A 413 -6.65 -14.81 -10.04
N GLU A 414 -6.35 -15.87 -10.80
CA GLU A 414 -5.72 -17.07 -10.25
C GLU A 414 -4.34 -16.75 -9.63
N ALA A 415 -3.54 -15.95 -10.35
CA ALA A 415 -2.20 -15.58 -9.92
C ALA A 415 -2.21 -14.71 -8.66
N THR A 416 -3.05 -13.67 -8.60
CA THR A 416 -3.15 -12.80 -7.40
C THR A 416 -3.68 -13.56 -6.19
N LYS A 417 -4.62 -14.50 -6.38
CA LYS A 417 -5.15 -15.34 -5.29
C LYS A 417 -4.06 -16.14 -4.59
N GLN A 418 -3.01 -16.53 -5.32
CA GLN A 418 -1.97 -17.46 -4.84
C GLN A 418 -0.60 -16.83 -4.63
N VAL A 419 -0.37 -15.58 -5.08
CA VAL A 419 0.98 -14.98 -5.08
C VAL A 419 1.63 -14.97 -3.70
N PHE A 420 0.91 -14.55 -2.66
CA PHE A 420 1.47 -14.52 -1.31
C PHE A 420 1.60 -15.91 -0.68
N GLU A 421 0.69 -16.85 -0.98
CA GLU A 421 0.84 -18.25 -0.57
C GLU A 421 2.11 -18.87 -1.17
N ILE A 422 2.35 -18.64 -2.46
CA ILE A 422 3.52 -19.19 -3.16
C ILE A 422 4.81 -18.52 -2.69
N LEU A 423 4.81 -17.21 -2.44
CA LEU A 423 5.97 -16.52 -1.85
C LEU A 423 6.29 -17.06 -0.45
N ARG A 424 5.29 -17.26 0.42
CA ARG A 424 5.46 -17.89 1.74
C ARG A 424 5.89 -19.35 1.66
N TRP A 425 5.44 -20.08 0.64
CA TRP A 425 5.88 -21.45 0.38
C TRP A 425 7.35 -21.49 -0.05
N ALA A 426 7.80 -20.55 -0.88
CA ALA A 426 9.17 -20.51 -1.38
C ALA A 426 10.20 -20.37 -0.25
N GLU A 427 9.87 -19.65 0.83
CA GLU A 427 10.69 -19.52 2.04
C GLU A 427 10.88 -20.85 2.80
N LYS A 428 9.93 -21.78 2.63
CA LYS A 428 9.98 -23.10 3.27
C LYS A 428 10.78 -24.12 2.46
N VAL A 429 11.18 -23.79 1.23
CA VAL A 429 12.01 -24.66 0.40
C VAL A 429 13.43 -24.68 0.99
N GLN A 430 13.85 -25.85 1.48
CA GLN A 430 15.17 -26.02 2.06
C GLN A 430 16.26 -25.73 1.01
N LEU A 431 17.35 -25.09 1.44
CA LEU A 431 18.51 -24.72 0.62
C LEU A 431 18.25 -23.63 -0.43
N ALA A 432 17.05 -23.04 -0.47
CA ALA A 432 16.78 -21.91 -1.35
C ALA A 432 17.66 -20.71 -0.97
N GLU A 433 18.54 -20.31 -1.90
CA GLU A 433 19.32 -19.07 -1.78
C GLU A 433 18.64 -17.90 -2.50
N TYR A 434 17.83 -18.20 -3.52
CA TYR A 434 17.19 -17.21 -4.38
C TYR A 434 15.76 -17.59 -4.72
N ILE A 435 14.89 -16.59 -4.88
CA ILE A 435 13.58 -16.70 -5.52
C ILE A 435 13.65 -15.91 -6.83
N LEU A 436 13.29 -16.54 -7.94
CA LEU A 436 13.32 -15.93 -9.26
C LEU A 436 11.93 -15.96 -9.88
N PHE A 437 11.51 -14.83 -10.46
CA PHE A 437 10.26 -14.73 -11.21
C PHE A 437 10.47 -13.96 -12.52
N PRO A 438 9.72 -14.31 -13.58
CA PRO A 438 9.84 -13.62 -14.86
C PRO A 438 9.26 -12.20 -14.78
N GLU A 439 9.79 -11.31 -15.61
CA GLU A 439 9.20 -9.99 -15.81
C GLU A 439 7.77 -10.07 -16.35
N ILE A 440 6.88 -9.28 -15.75
CA ILE A 440 5.52 -9.05 -16.25
C ILE A 440 5.54 -7.78 -17.10
N ALA A 441 5.35 -7.94 -18.41
CA ALA A 441 5.38 -6.85 -19.38
C ALA A 441 4.26 -5.83 -19.12
N ASP A 442 4.52 -4.57 -19.46
CA ASP A 442 3.53 -3.48 -19.38
C ASP A 442 2.47 -3.55 -20.50
N THR A 443 2.63 -4.44 -21.47
CA THR A 443 1.73 -4.63 -22.61
C THR A 443 1.51 -6.11 -22.85
N ILE A 444 0.25 -6.51 -23.00
CA ILE A 444 -0.11 -7.84 -23.45
C ILE A 444 -0.22 -7.78 -24.97
N GLU A 445 0.70 -8.43 -25.69
CA GLU A 445 0.57 -8.62 -27.13
C GLU A 445 -0.53 -9.66 -27.38
N LEU A 446 -1.73 -9.20 -27.75
CA LEU A 446 -2.78 -10.09 -28.23
C LEU A 446 -2.45 -10.53 -29.67
N PRO A 447 -2.89 -11.73 -30.12
CA PRO A 447 -2.67 -12.22 -31.49
C PRO A 447 -3.26 -11.32 -32.59
N THR A 448 -4.12 -10.38 -32.21
CA THR A 448 -4.64 -9.29 -33.04
C THR A 448 -3.91 -8.01 -32.61
N ASN A 449 -3.29 -7.29 -33.55
CA ASN A 449 -2.43 -6.09 -33.41
C ASN A 449 -2.99 -4.86 -32.61
N GLU A 450 -3.81 -5.06 -31.59
CA GLU A 450 -4.22 -4.05 -30.62
C GLU A 450 -3.46 -4.31 -29.31
N SER A 451 -2.49 -3.44 -28.98
CA SER A 451 -1.85 -3.47 -27.66
C SER A 451 -2.88 -3.07 -26.61
N SER A 452 -3.40 -4.02 -25.84
CA SER A 452 -4.27 -3.74 -24.71
C SER A 452 -3.44 -3.45 -23.45
N SER A 453 -3.87 -2.48 -22.65
CA SER A 453 -3.30 -2.27 -21.32
C SER A 453 -3.58 -3.51 -20.44
N PRO A 454 -2.65 -3.93 -19.58
CA PRO A 454 -2.90 -5.03 -18.65
C PRO A 454 -4.12 -4.74 -17.77
N ASP A 455 -4.84 -5.79 -17.39
CA ASP A 455 -5.94 -5.66 -16.43
C ASP A 455 -5.44 -5.25 -15.04
N ALA A 456 -6.36 -4.79 -14.18
CA ALA A 456 -6.06 -4.29 -12.84
C ALA A 456 -5.25 -5.28 -12.00
N LEU A 457 -5.62 -6.57 -12.04
CA LEU A 457 -4.99 -7.62 -11.25
C LEU A 457 -3.60 -7.96 -11.79
N THR A 458 -3.38 -7.91 -13.10
CA THR A 458 -2.04 -8.02 -13.67
C THR A 458 -1.13 -6.88 -13.20
N LEU A 459 -1.63 -5.63 -13.17
CA LEU A 459 -0.87 -4.49 -12.64
C LEU A 459 -0.60 -4.63 -11.14
N ALA A 460 -1.57 -5.10 -10.37
CA ALA A 460 -1.40 -5.37 -8.94
C ALA A 460 -0.35 -6.48 -8.72
N LEU A 461 -0.43 -7.59 -9.44
CA LEU A 461 0.52 -8.70 -9.38
C LEU A 461 1.94 -8.22 -9.68
N LYS A 462 2.10 -7.45 -10.75
CA LYS A 462 3.39 -6.84 -11.12
C LYS A 462 3.95 -5.96 -10.01
N ASP A 463 3.14 -5.09 -9.41
CA ASP A 463 3.56 -4.24 -8.29
C ASP A 463 4.03 -5.09 -7.09
N ARG A 464 3.29 -6.15 -6.72
CA ARG A 464 3.66 -7.03 -5.60
C ARG A 464 4.96 -7.78 -5.85
N LEU A 465 5.14 -8.38 -7.02
CA LEU A 465 6.38 -9.06 -7.37
C LEU A 465 7.56 -8.09 -7.46
N THR A 466 7.35 -6.88 -8.00
CA THR A 466 8.37 -5.84 -8.05
C THR A 466 8.86 -5.47 -6.66
N ARG A 467 7.96 -5.25 -5.70
CA ARG A 467 8.34 -4.94 -4.31
C ARG A 467 8.93 -6.14 -3.59
N ALA A 468 8.47 -7.36 -3.87
CA ALA A 468 9.07 -8.58 -3.36
C ALA A 468 10.55 -8.70 -3.76
N ALA A 469 10.88 -8.35 -5.02
CA ALA A 469 12.25 -8.26 -5.53
C ALA A 469 12.99 -6.96 -5.15
N SER A 470 12.40 -6.08 -4.33
CA SER A 470 12.95 -4.75 -4.03
C SER A 470 13.27 -3.93 -5.30
N GLY A 471 12.51 -4.13 -6.37
CA GLY A 471 12.69 -3.50 -7.68
C GLY A 471 13.90 -4.02 -8.49
N ILE A 472 14.54 -5.11 -8.07
CA ILE A 472 15.75 -5.62 -8.71
C ILE A 472 15.37 -6.52 -9.89
N VAL A 473 15.74 -6.07 -11.09
CA VAL A 473 15.69 -6.83 -12.33
C VAL A 473 17.10 -7.26 -12.71
N ILE A 474 17.28 -8.53 -13.08
CA ILE A 474 18.56 -9.09 -13.52
C ILE A 474 18.50 -9.53 -14.99
N ASP A 475 19.56 -9.20 -15.72
CA ASP A 475 19.74 -9.56 -17.15
C ASP A 475 20.64 -10.78 -17.36
N SER A 476 21.18 -11.36 -16.27
CA SER A 476 21.96 -12.59 -16.30
C SER A 476 22.04 -13.22 -14.91
N LEU A 477 22.10 -14.55 -14.82
CA LEU A 477 22.27 -15.27 -13.55
C LEU A 477 23.73 -15.29 -13.07
N GLY A 478 24.71 -15.14 -13.98
CA GLY A 478 26.13 -15.36 -13.69
C GLY A 478 27.06 -14.13 -13.55
N LYS A 479 26.61 -12.87 -13.73
CA LYS A 479 27.50 -11.68 -13.75
C LYS A 479 27.03 -10.52 -12.87
#